data_AF-A0A8W8MXH6-F1
#
_entry.id   AF-A0A8W8MXH6-F1
#
_cell.length_a   1.000
_cell.length_b   1.000
_cell.length_c   1.000
_cell.angle_alpha   90.00
_cell.angle_beta   90.00
_cell.angle_gamma   90.00
#
_symmetry.space_group_name_H-M   'P 1'
#
loop_
_entity.id
_entity.type
_entity.pdbx_description
1 polymer ?
#
loop_
_entity_poly.entity_id
_entity_poly.type
_entity_poly.pdbx_seq_one_letter_code
_entity_poly.pdbx_strand_id
1 'polypeptide(L)'
;VANESDYELACLLMVFVAVSIPTLAKKDVSVFKASLEGNLSNCHCLAKAVNQIAGALFTIHGPGDVSDRLQEFLALASSSLLRLGQSQEQEKETFKNRESVYILLDLIVQESPYLTMDLLESCFPYALLRNAYHTVYKASAVDN
;
A
#
# COMPACT_ATOMS: atom_id res chain seq x y z
N VAL A 1 27.91 -12.84 8.00
CA VAL A 1 27.42 -11.66 8.72
C VAL A 1 26.99 -10.68 7.66
N ALA A 2 25.71 -10.36 7.56
CA ALA A 2 25.26 -9.32 6.64
C ALA A 2 25.95 -8.01 7.03
N ASN A 3 26.42 -7.23 6.05
CA ASN A 3 26.94 -5.91 6.36
C ASN A 3 25.79 -5.09 6.96
N GLU A 4 26.03 -4.42 8.09
CA GLU A 4 25.05 -3.54 8.76
C GLU A 4 24.45 -2.51 7.78
N SER A 5 25.27 -2.06 6.82
CA SER A 5 24.87 -1.19 5.72
C SER A 5 23.83 -1.80 4.77
N ASP A 6 23.84 -3.12 4.52
CA ASP A 6 22.87 -3.77 3.62
C ASP A 6 21.50 -3.89 4.29
N TYR A 7 21.49 -4.20 5.59
CA TYR A 7 20.27 -4.24 6.39
C TYR A 7 19.63 -2.85 6.52
N GLU A 8 20.44 -1.82 6.79
CA GLU A 8 19.99 -0.44 6.82
C GLU A 8 19.38 -0.02 5.48
N LEU A 9 20.03 -0.38 4.36
CA LEU A 9 19.51 -0.11 3.02
C LEU A 9 18.17 -0.82 2.77
N ALA A 10 18.00 -2.07 3.22
CA ALA A 10 16.72 -2.78 3.13
C ALA A 10 15.62 -2.09 3.94
N CYS A 11 15.93 -1.60 5.15
CA CYS A 11 14.99 -0.82 5.96
C CYS A 11 14.59 0.48 5.25
N LEU A 12 15.57 1.24 4.75
CA LEU A 12 15.33 2.49 4.04
C LEU A 12 14.55 2.29 2.74
N LEU A 13 14.74 1.16 2.04
CA LEU A 13 13.94 0.79 0.88
C LEU A 13 12.46 0.64 1.25
N MET A 14 12.14 -0.05 2.36
CA MET A 14 10.75 -0.18 2.82
C MET A 14 10.14 1.17 3.18
N VAL A 15 10.89 2.02 3.90
CA VAL A 15 10.46 3.39 4.23
C VAL A 15 10.17 4.18 2.94
N PHE A 16 11.10 4.13 1.98
CA PHE A 16 10.97 4.85 0.71
C PHE A 16 9.73 4.41 -0.07
N VAL A 17 9.48 3.10 -0.17
CA VAL A 17 8.29 2.57 -0.84
C VAL A 17 7.01 3.03 -0.11
N ALA A 18 6.97 2.91 1.22
CA ALA A 18 5.80 3.28 2.03
C ALA A 18 5.39 4.75 1.83
N VAL A 19 6.35 5.68 1.89
CA VAL A 19 6.08 7.12 1.71
C VAL A 19 5.80 7.50 0.25
N SER A 20 6.17 6.65 -0.70
CA SER A 20 5.95 6.86 -2.13
C SER A 20 4.58 6.38 -2.62
N ILE A 21 3.92 5.44 -1.92
CA ILE A 21 2.57 4.94 -2.27
C ILE A 21 1.54 6.06 -2.52
N PRO A 22 1.43 7.12 -1.68
CA PRO A 22 0.48 8.22 -1.92
C PRO A 22 0.64 8.91 -3.27
N THR A 23 1.84 8.89 -3.87
CA THR A 23 2.08 9.50 -5.19
C THR A 23 1.30 8.80 -6.31
N LEU A 24 0.93 7.53 -6.12
CA LEU A 24 0.13 6.76 -7.07
C LEU A 24 -1.27 7.33 -7.23
N ALA A 25 -1.82 7.98 -6.19
CA ALA A 25 -3.16 8.57 -6.23
C ALA A 25 -3.26 9.75 -7.21
N LYS A 26 -2.11 10.33 -7.60
CA LYS A 26 -2.00 11.42 -8.58
C LYS A 26 -1.97 10.94 -10.03
N LYS A 27 -1.75 9.64 -10.27
CA LYS A 27 -1.58 9.10 -11.62
C LYS A 27 -2.92 8.61 -12.16
N ASP A 28 -3.33 9.08 -13.34
CA ASP A 28 -4.60 8.68 -13.98
C ASP A 28 -4.66 7.17 -14.26
N VAL A 29 -3.52 6.53 -14.50
CA VAL A 29 -3.41 5.07 -14.75
C VAL A 29 -3.55 4.21 -13.50
N SER A 30 -3.62 4.80 -12.30
CA SER A 30 -3.77 4.04 -11.04
C SER A 30 -5.21 3.63 -10.74
N VAL A 31 -6.17 3.87 -11.65
CA VAL A 31 -7.56 3.45 -11.49
C VAL A 31 -7.63 1.93 -11.34
N PHE A 32 -8.27 1.48 -10.26
CA PHE A 32 -8.64 0.08 -10.06
C PHE A 32 -9.87 -0.25 -10.92
N LYS A 33 -9.81 -1.35 -11.65
CA LYS A 33 -10.94 -1.89 -12.42
C LYS A 33 -11.42 -3.17 -11.78
N ALA A 34 -12.71 -3.22 -11.45
CA ALA A 34 -13.34 -4.41 -10.90
C ALA A 34 -13.21 -5.63 -11.83
N SER A 35 -13.30 -5.43 -13.15
CA SER A 35 -13.15 -6.51 -14.14
C SER A 35 -11.75 -7.13 -14.21
N LEU A 36 -10.73 -6.41 -13.72
CA LEU A 36 -9.34 -6.89 -13.66
C LEU A 36 -8.94 -7.30 -12.24
N GLU A 37 -9.79 -7.04 -11.25
CA GLU A 37 -9.45 -7.07 -9.81
C GLU A 37 -8.11 -6.39 -9.50
N GLY A 38 -7.83 -5.29 -10.22
CA GLY A 38 -6.53 -4.64 -10.19
C GLY A 38 -6.49 -3.30 -10.92
N ASN A 39 -5.36 -2.60 -10.75
CA ASN A 39 -5.12 -1.30 -11.39
C ASN A 39 -4.52 -1.41 -12.80
N LEU A 40 -4.89 -0.50 -13.71
CA LEU A 40 -4.36 -0.45 -15.08
C LEU A 40 -2.83 -0.28 -15.15
N SER A 41 -2.24 0.40 -14.18
CA SER A 41 -0.79 0.59 -14.06
C SER A 41 -0.04 -0.60 -13.45
N ASN A 42 -0.73 -1.71 -13.17
CA ASN A 42 -0.22 -2.86 -12.42
C ASN A 42 0.27 -2.54 -10.99
N CYS A 43 -0.14 -1.41 -10.40
CA CYS A 43 0.32 -1.08 -9.04
C CYS A 43 -0.21 -2.06 -7.98
N HIS A 44 -1.29 -2.81 -8.24
CA HIS A 44 -1.72 -3.95 -7.43
C HIS A 44 -0.62 -5.00 -7.24
N CYS A 45 0.29 -5.20 -8.22
CA CYS A 45 1.43 -6.10 -8.10
C CYS A 45 2.43 -5.68 -7.01
N LEU A 46 2.39 -4.43 -6.54
CA LEU A 46 3.22 -3.98 -5.42
C LEU A 46 2.91 -4.77 -4.15
N ALA A 47 1.68 -5.28 -3.97
CA ALA A 47 1.33 -6.15 -2.86
C ALA A 47 2.25 -7.38 -2.79
N LYS A 48 2.42 -8.07 -3.92
CA LYS A 48 3.31 -9.22 -4.00
C LYS A 48 4.78 -8.82 -3.91
N ALA A 49 5.16 -7.73 -4.59
CA ALA A 49 6.56 -7.27 -4.61
C ALA A 49 7.06 -6.87 -3.22
N VAL A 50 6.31 -6.07 -2.47
CA VAL A 50 6.69 -5.63 -1.12
C VAL A 50 6.87 -6.84 -0.20
N ASN A 51 5.90 -7.76 -0.19
CA ASN A 51 5.95 -8.95 0.67
C ASN A 51 7.14 -9.86 0.35
N GLN A 52 7.38 -10.14 -0.95
CA GLN A 52 8.47 -11.04 -1.34
C GLN A 52 9.86 -10.40 -1.17
N ILE A 53 10.00 -9.11 -1.51
CA ILE A 53 11.27 -8.40 -1.38
C ILE A 53 11.62 -8.19 0.10
N ALA A 54 10.67 -7.80 0.94
CA ALA A 54 10.89 -7.71 2.39
C ALA A 54 11.28 -9.08 2.97
N GLY A 55 10.54 -10.14 2.60
CA GLY A 55 10.84 -11.50 3.01
C GLY A 55 12.25 -11.94 2.64
N ALA A 56 12.67 -11.71 1.39
CA ALA A 56 14.01 -12.05 0.94
C ALA A 56 15.09 -11.22 1.63
N LEU A 57 14.95 -9.88 1.64
CA LEU A 57 15.97 -8.98 2.16
C LEU A 57 16.19 -9.15 3.65
N PHE A 58 15.13 -9.21 4.47
CA PHE A 58 15.28 -9.34 5.92
C PHE A 58 15.58 -10.77 6.37
N THR A 59 15.43 -11.78 5.49
CA THR A 59 15.96 -13.13 5.73
C THR A 59 17.45 -13.23 5.41
N ILE A 60 17.91 -12.60 4.32
CA ILE A 60 19.33 -12.68 3.90
C ILE A 60 20.20 -11.72 4.70
N HIS A 61 19.71 -10.50 4.91
CA HIS A 61 20.48 -9.38 5.48
C HIS A 61 20.02 -8.99 6.89
N GLY A 62 18.82 -9.40 7.32
CA GLY A 62 18.27 -9.06 8.63
C GLY A 62 18.37 -10.19 9.65
N PRO A 63 18.06 -9.91 10.92
CA PRO A 63 17.96 -10.93 11.98
C PRO A 63 16.73 -11.85 11.83
N GLY A 64 16.03 -11.84 10.69
CA GLY A 64 14.78 -12.58 10.47
C GLY A 64 13.54 -11.85 10.98
N ASP A 65 13.60 -10.54 11.17
CA ASP A 65 12.52 -9.68 11.71
C ASP A 65 11.55 -9.17 10.63
N VAL A 66 11.31 -9.98 9.59
CA VAL A 66 10.45 -9.65 8.43
C VAL A 66 9.07 -9.15 8.89
N SER A 67 8.48 -9.78 9.91
CA SER A 67 7.18 -9.38 10.44
C SER A 67 7.25 -7.96 10.98
N ASP A 68 8.16 -7.66 11.91
CA ASP A 68 8.30 -6.34 12.51
C ASP A 68 8.52 -5.25 11.45
N ARG A 69 9.40 -5.51 10.47
CA ARG A 69 9.67 -4.57 9.36
C ARG A 69 8.44 -4.32 8.48
N LEU A 70 7.64 -5.35 8.20
CA LEU A 70 6.38 -5.20 7.44
C LEU A 70 5.30 -4.48 8.25
N GLN A 71 5.22 -4.67 9.57
CA GLN A 71 4.30 -3.92 10.43
C GLN A 71 4.65 -2.43 10.44
N GLU A 72 5.94 -2.08 10.55
CA GLU A 72 6.41 -0.69 10.44
C GLU A 72 6.10 -0.09 9.07
N PHE A 73 6.36 -0.84 7.99
CA PHE A 73 6.00 -0.44 6.63
C PHE A 73 4.51 -0.12 6.52
N LEU A 74 3.64 -0.99 7.04
CA LEU A 74 2.19 -0.83 6.98
C LEU A 74 1.74 0.42 7.75
N ALA A 75 2.28 0.63 8.95
CA ALA A 75 1.99 1.81 9.76
C ALA A 75 2.41 3.11 9.05
N LEU A 76 3.60 3.13 8.43
CA LEU A 76 4.11 4.28 7.68
C LEU A 76 3.29 4.57 6.42
N ALA A 77 2.94 3.52 5.66
CA ALA A 77 2.13 3.64 4.44
C ALA A 77 0.71 4.16 4.77
N SER A 78 0.07 3.58 5.79
CA SER A 78 -1.25 3.98 6.27
C SER A 78 -1.26 5.42 6.76
N SER A 79 -0.28 5.80 7.58
CA SER A 79 -0.11 7.19 8.04
C SER A 79 0.06 8.17 6.88
N SER A 80 0.85 7.79 5.87
CA SER A 80 1.09 8.63 4.69
C SER A 80 -0.17 8.82 3.83
N LEU A 81 -1.00 7.79 3.73
CA LEU A 81 -2.27 7.83 3.01
C LEU A 81 -3.39 8.58 3.76
N LEU A 82 -3.43 8.48 5.08
CA LEU A 82 -4.37 9.23 5.92
C LEU A 82 -4.09 10.73 5.88
N ARG A 83 -2.80 11.14 5.89
CA ARG A 83 -2.42 12.56 5.72
C ARG A 83 -2.93 13.16 4.41
N LEU A 84 -2.89 12.38 3.32
CA LEU A 84 -3.43 12.78 2.02
C LEU A 84 -4.95 12.96 2.05
N GLY A 85 -5.67 12.14 2.82
CA GLY A 85 -7.12 12.28 3.03
C GLY A 85 -7.52 13.56 3.79
N GLN A 86 -6.60 14.12 4.58
CA GLN A 86 -6.77 15.32 5.39
C GLN A 86 -6.31 16.61 4.68
N SER A 87 -5.69 16.50 3.50
CA SER A 87 -5.23 17.63 2.70
C SER A 87 -6.37 18.61 2.34
N GLN A 88 -6.02 19.90 2.24
CA GLN A 88 -6.94 21.00 1.91
C GLN A 88 -7.66 20.78 0.57
N GLU A 89 -8.84 21.36 0.41
CA GLU A 89 -9.75 21.13 -0.71
C GLU A 89 -9.13 21.37 -2.11
N GLN A 90 -8.14 22.28 -2.21
CA GLN A 90 -7.40 22.53 -3.45
C GLN A 90 -6.51 21.35 -3.90
N GLU A 91 -6.10 20.46 -3.00
CA GLU A 91 -5.35 19.25 -3.34
C GLU A 91 -6.25 18.06 -3.70
N LYS A 92 -7.55 18.11 -3.37
CA LYS A 92 -8.48 16.99 -3.64
C LYS A 92 -8.61 16.70 -5.14
N GLU A 93 -8.49 17.71 -6.01
CA GLU A 93 -8.47 17.52 -7.47
C GLU A 93 -7.20 16.80 -7.97
N THR A 94 -6.11 16.86 -7.20
CA THR A 94 -4.84 16.20 -7.53
C THR A 94 -4.85 14.71 -7.19
N PHE A 95 -5.76 14.25 -6.32
CA PHE A 95 -5.81 12.87 -5.82
C PHE A 95 -7.04 12.10 -6.28
N LYS A 96 -7.32 12.14 -7.58
CA LYS A 96 -8.50 11.52 -8.20
C LYS A 96 -8.62 10.03 -7.91
N ASN A 97 -7.49 9.33 -7.74
CA ASN A 97 -7.44 7.88 -7.59
C ASN A 97 -7.12 7.42 -6.16
N ARG A 98 -7.38 8.24 -5.14
CA ARG A 98 -7.10 7.88 -3.73
C ARG A 98 -7.76 6.56 -3.31
N GLU A 99 -8.99 6.32 -3.72
CA GLU A 99 -9.75 5.11 -3.36
C GLU A 99 -9.06 3.86 -3.92
N SER A 100 -8.55 3.93 -5.15
CA SER A 100 -7.80 2.84 -5.77
C SER A 100 -6.48 2.53 -5.06
N VAL A 101 -5.88 3.53 -4.41
CA VAL A 101 -4.65 3.35 -3.63
C VAL A 101 -4.94 2.84 -2.21
N TYR A 102 -6.11 3.13 -1.64
CA TYR A 102 -6.53 2.50 -0.38
C TYR A 102 -6.70 1.00 -0.55
N ILE A 103 -7.28 0.55 -1.67
CA ILE A 103 -7.39 -0.88 -2.00
C ILE A 103 -6.01 -1.55 -2.05
N LEU A 104 -4.95 -0.85 -2.47
CA LEU A 104 -3.59 -1.41 -2.48
C LEU A 104 -3.11 -1.82 -1.08
N LEU A 105 -3.48 -1.09 -0.02
CA LEU A 105 -3.13 -1.49 1.36
C LEU A 105 -3.79 -2.81 1.74
N ASP A 106 -5.06 -2.97 1.39
CA ASP A 106 -5.81 -4.21 1.62
C ASP A 106 -5.15 -5.38 0.88
N LEU A 107 -4.79 -5.20 -0.39
CA LEU A 107 -4.05 -6.19 -1.17
C LEU A 107 -2.69 -6.55 -0.55
N ILE A 108 -1.92 -5.56 -0.07
CA ILE A 108 -0.64 -5.82 0.62
C ILE A 108 -0.82 -6.73 1.83
N VAL A 109 -1.88 -6.52 2.61
CA VAL A 109 -2.19 -7.29 3.81
C VAL A 109 -2.69 -8.69 3.46
N GLN A 110 -3.57 -8.83 2.47
CA GLN A 110 -4.06 -10.14 2.02
C GLN A 110 -2.94 -11.03 1.47
N GLU A 111 -1.95 -10.45 0.80
CA GLU A 111 -0.84 -11.19 0.21
C GLU A 111 0.27 -11.56 1.20
N SER A 112 0.23 -10.97 2.41
CA SER A 112 1.26 -11.16 3.41
C SER A 112 0.90 -12.26 4.40
N PRO A 113 1.80 -13.23 4.65
CA PRO A 113 1.64 -14.13 5.80
C PRO A 113 2.01 -13.45 7.14
N TYR A 114 2.57 -12.24 7.11
CA TYR A 114 3.09 -11.53 8.29
C TYR A 114 2.20 -10.39 8.76
N LEU A 115 1.22 -9.98 7.95
CA LEU A 115 0.27 -8.90 8.25
C LEU A 115 -1.11 -9.50 8.46
N THR A 116 -1.90 -8.87 9.32
CA THR A 116 -3.27 -9.28 9.62
C THR A 116 -4.24 -8.13 9.40
N MET A 117 -5.51 -8.46 9.17
CA MET A 117 -6.57 -7.45 9.08
C MET A 117 -6.73 -6.66 10.38
N ASP A 118 -6.51 -7.29 11.54
CA ASP A 118 -6.55 -6.61 12.83
C ASP A 118 -5.47 -5.52 12.95
N LEU A 119 -4.26 -5.80 12.43
CA LEU A 119 -3.19 -4.82 12.38
C LEU A 119 -3.50 -3.68 11.40
N LEU A 120 -4.10 -4.00 10.25
CA LEU A 120 -4.56 -3.00 9.30
C LEU A 120 -5.60 -2.08 9.95
N GLU A 121 -6.62 -2.63 10.61
CA GLU A 121 -7.67 -1.84 11.29
C GLU A 121 -7.08 -0.90 12.35
N SER A 122 -6.01 -1.33 13.03
CA SER A 122 -5.35 -0.50 14.04
C SER A 122 -4.67 0.76 13.49
N CYS A 123 -4.28 0.76 12.20
CA CYS A 123 -3.58 1.88 11.57
C CYS A 123 -4.34 2.53 10.40
N PHE A 124 -5.36 1.87 9.87
CA PHE A 124 -6.20 2.32 8.76
C PHE A 124 -7.65 1.83 8.90
N PRO A 125 -8.64 2.72 9.10
CA PRO A 125 -10.03 2.31 9.32
C PRO A 125 -10.64 1.55 8.14
N TYR A 126 -11.20 0.36 8.39
CA TYR A 126 -11.85 -0.48 7.38
C TYR A 126 -13.03 0.21 6.68
N ALA A 127 -13.69 1.17 7.36
CA ALA A 127 -14.74 1.98 6.74
C ALA A 127 -14.25 2.73 5.48
N LEU A 128 -12.99 3.18 5.46
CA LEU A 128 -12.40 3.84 4.29
C LEU A 128 -12.21 2.84 3.14
N LEU A 129 -11.72 1.63 3.42
CA LEU A 129 -11.56 0.57 2.44
C LEU A 129 -12.91 0.15 1.85
N ARG A 130 -13.93 -0.04 2.70
CA ARG A 130 -15.28 -0.40 2.25
C ARG A 130 -15.85 0.66 1.30
N ASN A 131 -15.69 1.93 1.64
CA ASN A 131 -16.15 3.03 0.80
C ASN A 131 -15.35 3.11 -0.52
N ALA A 132 -14.04 2.83 -0.47
CA ALA A 132 -13.18 2.78 -1.63
C ALA A 132 -13.64 1.69 -2.61
N TYR A 133 -13.84 0.46 -2.12
CA TYR A 133 -14.37 -0.64 -2.91
C TYR A 133 -15.73 -0.29 -3.53
N HIS A 134 -16.67 0.22 -2.74
CA HIS A 134 -17.99 0.60 -3.27
C HIS A 134 -17.89 1.65 -4.38
N THR A 135 -17.03 2.66 -4.21
CA THR A 135 -16.82 3.73 -5.20
C THR A 135 -16.24 3.19 -6.49
N VAL A 136 -15.22 2.35 -6.39
CA VAL A 136 -14.50 1.78 -7.53
C VAL A 136 -15.36 0.77 -8.31
N TYR A 137 -16.11 -0.09 -7.61
CA TYR A 137 -17.03 -1.03 -8.23
C TYR A 137 -18.19 -0.31 -8.93
N LYS A 138 -18.73 0.75 -8.31
CA LYS A 138 -19.77 1.57 -8.94
C LYS A 138 -19.25 2.28 -10.20
N ALA A 139 -18.03 2.83 -10.15
CA ALA A 139 -17.41 3.45 -11.33
C ALA A 139 -17.19 2.43 -12.45
N SER A 140 -16.66 1.25 -12.13
CA SER A 140 -16.45 0.16 -13.09
C SER A 140 -17.75 -0.36 -13.73
N ALA A 141 -18.89 -0.27 -13.03
CA ALA A 141 -20.18 -0.66 -13.57
C ALA A 141 -20.77 0.34 -14.57
N VAL A 142 -20.32 1.60 -14.56
CA VAL A 142 -20.74 2.65 -15.50
C VAL A 142 -19.91 2.63 -16.79
N ASP A 143 -18.71 2.04 -16.76
CA ASP A 143 -17.81 1.91 -17.91
C ASP A 143 -18.13 0.71 -18.84
N ASN A 144 -19.15 -0.10 -18.50
CA ASN A 144 -19.65 -1.22 -19.33
C ASN A 144 -20.95 -0.84 -20.04
#